data_AF-A0A9Q1DWG7-F1
#
_entry.id   AF-A0A9Q1DWG7-F1
#
_cell.length_a   1.000
_cell.length_b   1.000
_cell.length_c   1.000
_cell.angle_alpha   90.00
_cell.angle_beta   90.00
_cell.angle_gamma   90.00
#
_symmetry.space_group_name_H-M   'P 1'
#
loop_
_entity.id
_entity.type
_entity.pdbx_description
1 polymer ?
#
loop_
_entity_poly.entity_id
_entity_poly.type
_entity_poly.pdbx_seq_one_letter_code
_entity_poly.pdbx_strand_id
1 'polypeptide(L)'
;MISLVAEVNTVPPPLPVTAPGPLRVELRLASGQCGAKGEKGVQGCSDDVYSDCYRDAEYPVTKVLREPVYVEVRILERTDPHLVMLLEDCWATSTSSPLSLPQWSLLVD
;
A
#
# COMPACT_ATOMS: atom_id res chain seq x y z
N MET A 1 -30.31 39.35 46.15
CA MET A 1 -29.20 38.99 45.25
C MET A 1 -29.69 37.81 44.41
N ILE A 2 -29.88 38.00 43.10
CA ILE A 2 -30.43 36.96 42.21
C ILE A 2 -29.23 36.24 41.58
N SER A 3 -29.13 34.93 41.76
CA SER A 3 -28.07 34.11 41.18
C SER A 3 -28.54 33.57 39.83
N LEU A 4 -27.72 33.74 38.79
CA LEU A 4 -27.94 33.13 37.48
C LEU A 4 -27.16 31.83 37.43
N VAL A 5 -27.85 30.72 37.20
CA VAL A 5 -27.23 29.42 36.93
C VAL A 5 -27.15 29.25 35.42
N ALA A 6 -25.93 29.23 34.88
CA ALA A 6 -25.69 28.95 33.47
C ALA A 6 -25.33 27.46 33.32
N GLU A 7 -26.16 26.73 32.58
CA GLU A 7 -25.90 25.33 32.24
C GLU A 7 -25.18 25.28 30.89
N VAL A 8 -23.89 24.92 30.91
CA VAL A 8 -23.06 24.82 29.71
C VAL A 8 -23.10 23.37 29.23
N ASN A 9 -23.85 23.13 28.16
CA ASN A 9 -23.80 21.85 27.45
C ASN A 9 -22.57 21.82 26.53
N THR A 10 -21.60 20.98 26.83
CA THR A 10 -20.43 20.75 25.99
C THR A 10 -20.69 19.62 24.99
N VAL A 11 -20.23 19.79 23.75
CA VAL A 11 -20.24 18.71 22.74
C VAL A 11 -19.19 17.66 23.16
N PRO A 12 -19.47 16.36 23.04
CA PRO A 12 -18.49 15.33 23.34
C PRO A 12 -17.23 15.51 22.50
N PRO A 13 -16.03 15.30 23.08
CA PRO A 13 -14.77 15.41 22.35
C PRO A 13 -14.78 14.50 21.11
N PRO A 14 -14.19 14.92 19.97
CA PRO A 14 -14.05 14.04 18.82
C PRO A 14 -13.24 12.80 19.21
N LEU A 15 -13.61 11.66 18.64
CA LEU A 15 -12.89 10.42 18.87
C LEU A 15 -11.41 10.59 18.48
N PRO A 16 -10.46 9.99 19.23
CA PRO A 16 -9.05 10.02 18.88
C PRO A 16 -8.84 9.53 17.44
N VAL A 17 -8.12 10.32 16.64
CA VAL A 17 -7.79 9.98 15.23
C VAL A 17 -6.76 8.83 15.18
N THR A 18 -5.99 8.67 16.25
CA THR A 18 -4.98 7.63 16.43
C THR A 18 -5.55 6.49 17.27
N ALA A 19 -5.57 5.29 16.71
CA ALA A 19 -5.82 4.09 17.49
C ALA A 19 -4.49 3.35 17.75
N PRO A 20 -4.24 2.87 18.98
CA PRO A 20 -3.11 2.01 19.26
C PRO A 20 -3.29 0.64 18.58
N GLY A 21 -2.19 -0.05 18.30
CA GLY A 21 -2.20 -1.41 17.74
C GLY A 21 -1.20 -1.59 16.60
N PRO A 22 -0.91 -2.85 16.22
CA PRO A 22 0.00 -3.17 15.13
C PRO A 22 -0.53 -2.63 13.80
N LEU A 23 0.38 -2.16 12.94
CA LEU A 23 0.05 -1.83 11.56
C LEU A 23 -0.06 -3.13 10.76
N ARG A 24 -1.11 -3.24 9.96
CA ARG A 24 -1.26 -4.33 9.00
C ARG A 24 -0.80 -3.82 7.65
N VAL A 25 0.13 -4.55 7.05
CA VAL A 25 0.71 -4.22 5.74
C VAL A 25 0.40 -5.36 4.78
N GLU A 26 0.12 -5.01 3.54
CA GLU A 26 -0.13 -5.95 2.46
C GLU A 26 0.76 -5.61 1.26
N LEU A 27 1.32 -6.65 0.64
CA LEU A 27 2.00 -6.56 -0.65
C LEU A 27 1.11 -7.22 -1.71
N ARG A 28 0.87 -6.53 -2.82
CA ARG A 28 0.05 -7.03 -3.94
C ARG A 28 0.76 -6.80 -5.27
N LEU A 29 0.53 -7.72 -6.20
CA LEU A 29 0.98 -7.57 -7.57
C LEU A 29 -0.13 -6.96 -8.43
N ALA A 30 0.18 -5.84 -9.08
CA ALA A 30 -0.71 -5.20 -10.02
C ALA A 30 -0.74 -6.00 -11.34
N SER A 31 -1.94 -6.17 -11.90
CA SER A 31 -2.16 -6.98 -13.10
C SER A 31 -1.60 -6.36 -14.38
N GLY A 32 -1.23 -5.07 -14.34
CA GLY A 32 -0.51 -4.45 -15.45
C GLY A 32 -1.39 -4.15 -16.67
N GLN A 33 -2.73 -4.16 -16.54
CA GLN A 33 -3.65 -3.83 -17.65
C GLN A 33 -3.60 -2.33 -17.98
N CYS A 34 -2.47 -1.86 -18.51
CA CYS A 34 -2.32 -0.51 -18.99
C CYS A 34 -3.03 -0.45 -20.34
N GLY A 35 -4.23 0.14 -20.35
CA GLY A 35 -4.93 0.44 -21.59
C GLY A 35 -3.98 1.18 -22.53
N ALA A 36 -3.92 0.78 -23.80
CA ALA A 36 -3.03 1.34 -24.82
C ALA A 36 -3.41 2.78 -25.22
N LYS A 37 -3.54 3.68 -24.25
CA LYS A 37 -3.72 5.12 -24.44
C LYS A 37 -2.50 5.87 -23.90
N GLY A 38 -1.34 5.52 -24.42
CA GLY A 38 -0.20 6.41 -24.48
C GLY A 38 -0.08 6.91 -25.91
N GLU A 39 -0.22 8.22 -26.13
CA GLU A 39 0.28 8.84 -27.36
C GLU A 39 1.70 8.34 -27.63
N LYS A 40 1.95 8.01 -28.90
CA LYS A 40 3.19 7.48 -29.47
C LYS A 40 4.45 8.06 -28.80
N GLY A 41 5.03 7.35 -27.83
CA GLY A 41 6.38 7.64 -27.33
C GLY A 41 6.65 7.51 -25.83
N VAL A 42 5.64 7.35 -24.96
CA VAL A 42 5.87 7.13 -23.52
C VAL A 42 5.33 5.76 -23.11
N GLN A 43 6.21 4.77 -23.01
CA GLN A 43 5.91 3.47 -22.42
C GLN A 43 5.88 3.63 -20.90
N GLY A 44 4.78 4.16 -20.38
CA GLY A 44 4.54 4.31 -18.95
C GLY A 44 3.13 3.85 -18.63
N CYS A 45 3.00 2.98 -17.63
CA CYS A 45 1.73 2.72 -17.00
C CYS A 45 1.38 3.94 -16.12
N SER A 46 0.19 4.53 -16.32
CA SER A 46 -0.34 5.53 -15.40
C SER A 46 -0.64 4.88 -14.05
N ASP A 47 -0.97 5.70 -13.06
CA ASP A 47 -1.40 5.27 -11.72
C ASP A 47 -2.57 4.25 -11.77
N ASP A 48 -3.28 4.20 -12.90
CA ASP A 48 -4.33 3.21 -13.19
C ASP A 48 -3.83 1.77 -13.12
N VAL A 49 -2.52 1.50 -13.22
CA VAL A 49 -1.99 0.13 -13.14
C VAL A 49 -2.24 -0.56 -11.80
N TYR A 50 -2.34 0.22 -10.71
CA TYR A 50 -2.60 -0.28 -9.36
C TYR A 50 -4.09 -0.44 -9.05
N SER A 51 -4.97 -0.05 -9.97
CA SER A 51 -6.43 -0.21 -9.81
C SER A 51 -6.87 -1.68 -9.80
N ASP A 52 -6.16 -2.53 -10.54
CA ASP A 52 -6.44 -3.97 -10.66
C ASP A 52 -5.23 -4.82 -10.26
N CYS A 53 -5.39 -5.61 -9.19
CA CYS A 53 -4.36 -6.51 -8.68
C CYS A 53 -4.78 -7.98 -8.83
N TYR A 54 -3.79 -8.87 -9.00
CA TYR A 54 -4.00 -10.32 -9.03
C TYR A 54 -4.59 -10.82 -7.71
N ARG A 55 -5.51 -11.78 -7.80
CA ARG A 55 -6.12 -12.49 -6.66
C ARG A 55 -5.35 -13.77 -6.33
N ASP A 56 -5.55 -14.31 -5.14
CA ASP A 56 -4.89 -15.54 -4.67
C ASP A 56 -5.03 -16.72 -5.65
N ALA A 57 -6.20 -16.85 -6.30
CA ALA A 57 -6.48 -17.90 -7.27
C ALA A 57 -5.71 -17.75 -8.60
N GLU A 58 -5.11 -16.59 -8.85
CA GLU A 58 -4.36 -16.29 -10.08
C GLU A 58 -2.86 -16.55 -9.92
N TYR A 59 -2.40 -16.89 -8.70
CA TYR A 59 -1.03 -17.29 -8.47
C TYR A 59 -0.79 -18.76 -8.86
N PRO A 60 0.41 -19.11 -9.36
CA PRO A 60 1.55 -18.23 -9.60
C PRO A 60 1.42 -17.40 -10.89
N VAL A 61 1.75 -16.11 -10.80
CA VAL A 61 1.77 -15.20 -11.96
C VAL A 61 2.98 -15.54 -12.84
N THR A 62 2.75 -15.75 -14.14
CA THR A 62 3.81 -15.99 -15.12
C THR A 62 4.19 -14.70 -15.85
N LYS A 63 5.49 -14.47 -16.01
CA LYS A 63 6.06 -13.27 -16.64
C LYS A 63 7.22 -13.65 -17.56
N VAL A 64 7.42 -12.90 -18.63
CA VAL A 64 8.60 -13.04 -19.49
C VAL A 64 9.74 -12.19 -18.93
N LEU A 65 11.00 -12.60 -19.16
CA LEU A 65 12.15 -11.79 -18.78
C LEU A 65 12.04 -10.38 -19.37
N ARG A 66 12.36 -9.37 -18.55
CA ARG A 66 12.24 -7.92 -18.85
C ARG A 66 10.81 -7.38 -18.91
N GLU A 67 9.79 -8.22 -18.74
CA GLU A 67 8.44 -7.73 -18.48
C GLU A 67 8.38 -7.14 -17.05
N PRO A 68 7.83 -5.94 -16.86
CA PRO A 68 7.75 -5.34 -15.54
C PRO A 68 6.78 -6.10 -14.62
N VAL A 69 7.14 -6.18 -13.35
CA VAL A 69 6.26 -6.62 -12.27
C VAL A 69 5.93 -5.40 -11.42
N TYR A 70 4.67 -5.00 -11.44
CA TYR A 70 4.19 -3.86 -10.64
C TYR A 70 3.80 -4.36 -9.25
N VAL A 71 4.42 -3.78 -8.22
CA VAL A 71 4.23 -4.17 -6.83
C VAL A 71 3.70 -2.97 -6.06
N GLU A 72 2.59 -3.16 -5.37
CA GLU A 72 2.06 -2.21 -4.40
C GLU A 72 2.29 -2.76 -2.99
N VAL A 73 2.81 -1.92 -2.09
CA VAL A 73 2.77 -2.17 -0.66
C VAL A 73 1.84 -1.12 -0.06
N ARG A 74 0.89 -1.54 0.78
CA ARG A 74 -0.07 -0.62 1.41
C ARG A 74 -0.35 -0.97 2.85
N ILE A 75 -0.76 0.05 3.60
CA ILE A 75 -1.21 -0.10 4.98
C ILE A 75 -2.71 -0.29 4.98
N LEU A 76 -3.18 -1.31 5.69
CA LEU A 76 -4.58 -1.65 5.81
C LEU A 76 -5.17 -1.03 7.08
N GLU A 77 -6.45 -0.70 7.02
CA GLU A 77 -7.28 -0.34 8.20
C GLU A 77 -6.77 0.87 9.00
N ARG A 78 -5.93 1.71 8.36
CA ARG A 78 -5.41 2.96 8.91
C ARG A 78 -5.45 4.06 7.87
N THR A 79 -5.93 5.22 8.30
CA THR A 79 -6.03 6.45 7.48
C THR A 79 -5.40 7.64 8.20
N ASP A 80 -4.43 7.38 9.09
CA ASP A 80 -3.72 8.44 9.80
C ASP A 80 -2.84 9.23 8.81
N PRO A 81 -3.09 10.53 8.60
CA PRO A 81 -2.34 11.33 7.62
C PRO A 81 -0.89 11.59 8.03
N HIS A 82 -0.52 11.37 9.29
CA HIS A 82 0.85 11.52 9.77
C HIS A 82 1.67 10.24 9.63
N LEU A 83 1.05 9.16 9.17
CA LEU A 83 1.69 7.88 9.00
C LEU A 83 2.25 7.76 7.58
N VAL A 84 3.56 7.52 7.49
CA VAL A 84 4.29 7.36 6.22
C VAL A 84 4.96 6.00 6.20
N MET A 85 4.93 5.33 5.06
CA MET A 85 5.62 4.05 4.84
C MET A 85 6.87 4.26 4.00
N LEU A 86 7.99 3.73 4.48
CA LEU A 86 9.26 3.69 3.75
C LEU A 86 9.63 2.22 3.51
N LEU A 87 10.00 1.90 2.27
CA LEU A 87 10.55 0.60 1.92
C LEU A 87 12.07 0.71 1.92
N GLU A 88 12.74 0.00 2.83
CA GLU A 88 14.20 0.02 2.95
C GLU A 88 14.81 -1.19 2.22
N ASP A 89 14.50 -2.39 2.69
CA ASP A 89 15.03 -3.63 2.15
C ASP A 89 13.93 -4.42 1.44
N CYS A 90 13.98 -4.49 0.11
CA CYS A 90 13.16 -5.42 -0.66
C CYS A 90 14.05 -6.40 -1.40
N TRP A 91 13.72 -7.68 -1.30
CA TRP A 91 14.46 -8.74 -1.98
C TRP A 91 13.53 -9.84 -2.48
N ALA A 92 14.02 -10.61 -3.44
CA ALA A 92 13.38 -11.84 -3.91
C ALA A 92 14.15 -13.08 -3.41
N THR A 93 13.42 -14.19 -3.28
CA THR A 93 13.95 -15.53 -2.95
C THR A 93 13.41 -16.58 -3.93
N SER A 94 14.13 -17.68 -4.11
CA SER A 94 13.69 -18.78 -4.99
C SER A 94 12.75 -19.77 -4.30
N THR A 95 12.45 -19.54 -3.01
CA THR A 95 11.52 -20.34 -2.21
C THR A 95 10.55 -19.43 -1.48
N SER A 96 9.51 -19.99 -0.87
CA SER A 96 8.56 -19.25 -0.04
C SER A 96 9.15 -18.70 1.26
N SER A 97 10.33 -19.16 1.68
CA SER A 97 10.98 -18.63 2.88
C SER A 97 11.68 -17.31 2.57
N PRO A 98 11.31 -16.20 3.24
CA PRO A 98 11.93 -14.89 3.00
C PRO A 98 13.40 -14.84 3.44
N LEU A 99 13.83 -15.77 4.30
CA LEU A 99 15.20 -15.88 4.79
C LEU A 99 16.05 -16.86 3.97
N SER A 100 15.50 -17.45 2.91
CA SER A 100 16.26 -18.37 2.05
C SER A 100 17.29 -17.64 1.21
N LEU A 101 18.40 -18.34 0.93
CA LEU A 101 19.47 -17.86 0.05
C LEU A 101 19.41 -18.60 -1.30
N PRO A 102 19.82 -17.96 -2.40
CA PRO A 102 20.28 -16.56 -2.47
C PRO A 102 19.12 -15.55 -2.36
N GLN A 103 19.45 -14.34 -1.89
CA GLN A 103 18.56 -13.16 -1.92
C GLN A 103 19.02 -12.23 -3.05
N TRP A 104 18.05 -11.67 -3.79
CA TRP A 104 18.32 -10.66 -4.82
C TRP A 104 17.70 -9.33 -4.41
N SER A 105 18.53 -8.31 -4.20
CA SER A 105 18.06 -6.95 -3.86
C SER A 105 17.25 -6.37 -5.01
N LEU A 106 16.04 -5.91 -4.70
CA LEU A 106 15.13 -5.23 -5.63
C LEU A 106 15.26 -3.72 -5.52
N LEU A 107 15.46 -3.22 -4.30
CA LEU A 107 15.85 -1.84 -4.06
C LEU A 107 17.37 -1.77 -4.14
N VAL A 108 17.86 -0.89 -4.99
CA VAL A 108 19.27 -0.55 -5.11
C VAL A 108 19.29 0.97 -5.05
N ASP A 109 19.86 1.52 -3.97
CA ASP A 109 20.02 2.97 -3.76
C ASP A 109 20.91 3.60 -4.84
#